data_AF-A0AA39QK84-F1
#
_entry.id   AF-A0AA39QK84-F1
#
_cell.length_a   1.000
_cell.length_b   1.000
_cell.length_c   1.000
_cell.angle_alpha   90.00
_cell.angle_beta   90.00
_cell.angle_gamma   90.00
#
_symmetry.space_group_name_H-M   'P 1'
#
loop_
_entity.id
_entity.type
_entity.pdbx_description
1 polymer ?
#
loop_
_entity_poly.entity_id
_entity_poly.type
_entity_poly.pdbx_seq_one_letter_code
_entity_poly.pdbx_strand_id
1 'polypeptide(L)'
;MVKSMQTAQSLCMHLYHLQLESTLSHGLHNYRRRVGSNPFHGHPKRLDRILRMCMDSDSVDEITASQIVTYRGIAAKLLWGNAQQLNVFLHDGVLYIEEYDAQPDRRHTFVQDGECIGSNFEALCTGKSPNGVHDLHTQWFACVTFNLGDLKVVIAGEVDCQKDSNLTGQAKDCLELKTKSQDSKQSPAKLRWYFQSSLIGIPTIVLGRHKEGALDGGRYD
;
A
#
# COMPACT_ATOMS: atom_id res chain seq x y z
N MET A 1 16.41 -15.02 0.64
CA MET A 1 15.90 -14.96 -0.75
C MET A 1 14.42 -14.66 -0.66
N VAL A 2 13.94 -13.53 -1.18
CA VAL A 2 12.51 -13.16 -1.14
C VAL A 2 11.80 -13.91 -2.26
N LYS A 3 10.87 -14.80 -1.94
CA LYS A 3 9.94 -15.35 -2.94
C LYS A 3 8.71 -14.44 -2.95
N SER A 4 8.43 -13.79 -4.08
CA SER A 4 7.16 -13.09 -4.25
C SER A 4 6.11 -14.08 -4.73
N MET A 5 5.03 -14.16 -3.97
CA MET A 5 3.81 -14.89 -4.30
C MET A 5 2.82 -13.87 -4.80
N GLN A 6 2.55 -13.89 -6.10
CA GLN A 6 1.59 -12.98 -6.70
C GLN A 6 0.42 -13.75 -7.27
N THR A 7 -0.76 -13.35 -6.82
CA THR A 7 -2.04 -13.70 -7.42
C THR A 7 -2.82 -12.43 -7.64
N ALA A 8 -2.78 -11.95 -8.87
CA ALA A 8 -3.92 -11.38 -9.58
C ALA A 8 -3.51 -11.20 -11.05
N GLN A 9 -4.07 -12.01 -11.94
CA GLN A 9 -4.05 -11.88 -13.41
C GLN A 9 -4.83 -10.62 -13.90
N SER A 10 -4.79 -9.52 -13.15
CA SER A 10 -5.44 -8.26 -13.51
C SER A 10 -4.40 -7.16 -13.45
N LEU A 11 -3.94 -6.74 -14.64
CA LEU A 11 -3.00 -5.65 -14.94
C LEU A 11 -2.76 -4.70 -13.76
N CYS A 12 -1.63 -4.85 -13.08
CA CYS A 12 -1.08 -3.80 -12.21
C CYS A 12 -0.93 -2.52 -13.04
N MET A 13 -1.23 -1.36 -12.46
CA MET A 13 -1.09 -0.09 -13.17
C MET A 13 0.36 0.14 -13.59
N HIS A 14 0.57 0.72 -14.77
CA HIS A 14 1.89 1.05 -15.28
C HIS A 14 2.22 2.50 -14.95
N LEU A 15 3.49 2.79 -14.70
CA LEU A 15 3.95 4.18 -14.63
C LEU A 15 3.83 4.84 -16.02
N TYR A 16 3.07 5.92 -16.11
CA TYR A 16 2.98 6.80 -17.27
C TYR A 16 3.82 8.06 -17.05
N HIS A 17 4.30 8.66 -18.14
CA HIS A 17 5.05 9.92 -18.08
C HIS A 17 4.18 11.01 -17.44
N LEU A 18 4.68 11.58 -16.34
CA LEU A 18 3.98 12.61 -15.58
C LEU A 18 3.81 13.89 -16.41
N GLN A 19 2.58 14.41 -16.44
CA GLN A 19 2.30 15.77 -16.91
C GLN A 19 2.63 16.74 -15.77
N LEU A 20 3.72 17.48 -15.95
CA LEU A 20 4.12 18.57 -15.07
C LEU A 20 3.01 19.64 -15.09
N GLU A 21 2.73 20.29 -13.95
CA GLU A 21 1.68 21.31 -13.73
C GLU A 21 0.26 20.80 -13.35
N SER A 22 0.13 19.58 -12.84
CA SER A 22 -1.16 19.07 -12.34
C SER A 22 -1.49 19.53 -10.90
N THR A 23 -2.73 19.94 -10.68
CA THR A 23 -3.28 20.26 -9.34
C THR A 23 -3.95 19.03 -8.72
N LEU A 24 -3.27 18.37 -7.77
CA LEU A 24 -3.71 17.15 -7.09
C LEU A 24 -4.83 17.38 -6.07
N SER A 25 -5.13 18.61 -5.69
CA SER A 25 -6.27 18.93 -4.82
C SER A 25 -7.59 19.01 -5.60
N HIS A 26 -7.56 18.99 -6.93
CA HIS A 26 -8.77 18.96 -7.74
C HIS A 26 -9.61 17.70 -7.47
N GLY A 27 -10.92 17.89 -7.37
CA GLY A 27 -11.85 16.78 -7.12
C GLY A 27 -11.93 16.30 -5.67
N LEU A 28 -11.32 17.00 -4.71
CA LEU A 28 -11.38 16.66 -3.28
C LEU A 28 -12.82 16.45 -2.77
N HIS A 29 -13.76 17.28 -3.21
CA HIS A 29 -15.19 17.11 -2.87
C HIS A 29 -15.77 15.79 -3.37
N ASN A 30 -15.45 15.41 -4.61
CA ASN A 30 -15.91 14.16 -5.21
C ASN A 30 -15.27 12.96 -4.52
N TYR A 31 -13.97 13.05 -4.22
CA TYR A 31 -13.24 12.05 -3.47
C TYR A 31 -13.89 11.80 -2.10
N ARG A 32 -14.08 12.87 -1.31
CA ARG A 32 -14.72 12.82 0.02
C ARG A 32 -16.11 12.20 -0.04
N ARG A 33 -16.93 12.58 -1.04
CA ARG A 33 -18.27 12.00 -1.22
C ARG A 33 -18.21 10.49 -1.45
N ARG A 34 -17.30 10.03 -2.31
CA ARG A 34 -17.18 8.61 -2.68
C ARG A 34 -16.64 7.78 -1.53
N VAL A 35 -15.58 8.25 -0.88
CA VAL A 35 -15.06 7.60 0.32
C VAL A 35 -16.10 7.61 1.45
N GLY A 36 -16.77 8.74 1.67
CA GLY A 36 -17.86 8.88 2.62
C GLY A 36 -19.03 7.93 2.39
N SER A 37 -19.21 7.47 1.14
CA SER A 37 -20.26 6.49 0.80
C SER A 37 -19.86 5.03 1.05
N ASN A 38 -18.57 4.75 1.28
CA ASN A 38 -18.09 3.41 1.60
C ASN A 38 -18.01 3.23 3.13
N PRO A 39 -18.92 2.46 3.75
CA PRO A 39 -18.91 2.22 5.19
C PRO A 39 -17.75 1.33 5.66
N PHE A 40 -16.93 0.82 4.73
CA PHE A 40 -15.75 0.01 4.98
C PHE A 40 -14.44 0.74 4.64
N HIS A 41 -14.50 2.01 4.22
CA HIS A 41 -13.27 2.76 4.00
C HIS A 41 -12.52 3.00 5.32
N GLY A 42 -11.20 2.78 5.31
CA GLY A 42 -10.38 2.88 6.52
C GLY A 42 -10.53 1.74 7.50
N HIS A 43 -11.39 0.74 7.23
CA HIS A 43 -11.47 -0.45 8.06
C HIS A 43 -10.25 -1.34 7.87
N PRO A 44 -9.85 -2.06 8.93
CA PRO A 44 -8.69 -2.92 8.85
C PRO A 44 -8.88 -4.03 7.84
N LYS A 45 -7.79 -4.29 7.12
CA LYS A 45 -7.69 -5.40 6.18
C LYS A 45 -7.62 -6.71 7.00
N ARG A 46 -8.48 -7.68 6.68
CA ARG A 46 -8.54 -9.00 7.32
C ARG A 46 -7.64 -9.98 6.59
N LEU A 47 -7.14 -11.01 7.27
CA LEU A 47 -6.16 -11.94 6.67
C LEU A 47 -6.71 -12.80 5.52
N ASP A 48 -8.02 -12.81 5.31
CA ASP A 48 -8.69 -13.57 4.25
C ASP A 48 -8.07 -13.33 2.88
N ARG A 49 -7.68 -12.09 2.55
CA ARG A 49 -7.03 -11.78 1.27
C ARG A 49 -5.65 -12.45 1.15
N ILE A 50 -4.84 -12.48 2.22
CA ILE A 50 -3.52 -13.13 2.20
C ILE A 50 -3.68 -14.63 1.99
N LEU A 51 -4.59 -15.24 2.76
CA LEU A 51 -4.88 -16.67 2.66
C LEU A 51 -5.40 -17.02 1.26
N ARG A 52 -6.31 -16.19 0.72
CA ARG A 52 -6.87 -16.37 -0.61
C ARG A 52 -5.80 -16.26 -1.69
N MET A 53 -4.93 -15.26 -1.61
CA MET A 53 -3.80 -15.12 -2.54
C MET A 53 -2.94 -16.39 -2.53
N CYS A 54 -2.55 -16.88 -1.35
CA CYS A 54 -1.73 -18.08 -1.26
C CYS A 54 -2.44 -19.36 -1.75
N MET A 55 -3.76 -19.47 -1.57
CA MET A 55 -4.51 -20.58 -2.17
C MET A 55 -4.56 -20.47 -3.70
N ASP A 56 -4.85 -19.28 -4.23
CA ASP A 56 -4.95 -19.06 -5.66
C ASP A 56 -3.61 -19.20 -6.38
N SER A 57 -2.47 -19.01 -5.69
CA SER A 57 -1.11 -19.10 -6.24
C SER A 57 -0.41 -20.43 -5.92
N ASP A 58 -1.14 -21.43 -5.42
CA ASP A 58 -0.61 -22.75 -5.03
C ASP A 58 0.62 -22.64 -4.09
N SER A 59 0.42 -21.86 -3.05
CA SER A 59 1.47 -21.24 -2.25
C SER A 59 1.28 -21.47 -0.74
N VAL A 60 0.36 -22.37 -0.41
CA VAL A 60 -0.05 -22.69 0.97
C VAL A 60 1.15 -23.19 1.79
N ASP A 61 2.09 -23.90 1.16
CA ASP A 61 3.30 -24.39 1.83
C ASP A 61 4.19 -23.29 2.39
N GLU A 62 4.19 -22.08 1.80
CA GLU A 62 4.95 -20.98 2.39
C GLU A 62 4.29 -20.45 3.67
N ILE A 63 2.96 -20.52 3.76
CA ILE A 63 2.21 -20.20 5.00
C ILE A 63 2.51 -21.24 6.07
N THR A 64 2.31 -22.52 5.77
CA THR A 64 2.43 -23.61 6.76
C THR A 64 3.85 -23.77 7.28
N ALA A 65 4.86 -23.45 6.46
CA ALA A 65 6.26 -23.45 6.89
C ALA A 65 6.70 -22.15 7.60
N SER A 66 5.86 -21.11 7.63
CA SER A 66 6.18 -19.83 8.29
C SER A 66 5.92 -19.85 9.79
N GLN A 67 6.43 -18.86 10.50
CA GLN A 67 6.11 -18.64 11.92
C GLN A 67 5.12 -17.48 12.10
N ILE A 68 5.05 -16.56 11.12
CA ILE A 68 4.21 -15.36 11.20
C ILE A 68 3.57 -15.09 9.84
N VAL A 69 2.27 -14.79 9.84
CA VAL A 69 1.50 -14.29 8.70
C VAL A 69 0.84 -12.96 9.12
N THR A 70 1.13 -11.88 8.40
CA THR A 70 0.54 -10.56 8.72
C THR A 70 0.51 -9.60 7.53
N TYR A 71 -0.05 -8.41 7.72
CA TYR A 71 0.04 -7.33 6.75
C TYR A 71 1.34 -6.54 6.91
N ARG A 72 1.90 -6.10 5.77
CA ARG A 72 3.02 -5.15 5.68
C ARG A 72 2.82 -3.95 6.60
N GLY A 73 1.61 -3.38 6.63
CA GLY A 73 1.30 -2.22 7.47
C GLY A 73 1.54 -2.47 8.96
N ILE A 74 1.20 -3.66 9.46
CA ILE A 74 1.42 -4.07 10.85
C ILE A 74 2.91 -4.28 11.10
N ALA A 75 3.58 -5.04 10.25
CA ALA A 75 5.02 -5.28 10.37
C ALA A 75 5.84 -3.97 10.35
N ALA A 76 5.53 -3.06 9.40
CA ALA A 76 6.12 -1.74 9.36
C ALA A 76 5.83 -0.97 10.66
N LYS A 77 4.61 -1.07 11.19
CA LYS A 77 4.20 -0.39 12.42
C LYS A 77 4.94 -0.86 13.67
N LEU A 78 5.24 -2.15 13.75
CA LEU A 78 6.03 -2.73 14.82
C LEU A 78 7.51 -2.31 14.71
N LEU A 79 8.09 -2.31 13.51
CA LEU A 79 9.53 -2.03 13.31
C LEU A 79 9.94 -0.59 13.61
N TRP A 80 9.10 0.41 13.29
CA TRP A 80 9.36 1.81 13.65
C TRP A 80 8.84 2.21 15.05
N GLY A 81 8.37 1.24 15.85
CA GLY A 81 8.07 1.43 17.28
C GLY A 81 6.72 2.08 17.59
N ASN A 82 5.69 1.89 16.76
CA ASN A 82 4.36 2.39 17.08
C ASN A 82 3.60 1.39 17.97
N ALA A 83 2.98 1.87 19.04
CA ALA A 83 2.11 1.05 19.88
C ALA A 83 0.89 0.59 19.07
N GLN A 84 0.59 -0.72 19.07
CA GLN A 84 -0.52 -1.30 18.31
C GLN A 84 -1.36 -2.20 19.20
N GLN A 85 -2.67 -2.16 19.00
CA GLN A 85 -3.57 -3.21 19.47
C GLN A 85 -3.85 -4.13 18.28
N LEU A 86 -3.60 -5.43 18.45
CA LEU A 86 -3.64 -6.41 17.37
C LEU A 86 -4.44 -7.63 17.81
N ASN A 87 -5.11 -8.27 16.86
CA ASN A 87 -5.58 -9.63 17.01
C ASN A 87 -4.43 -10.57 16.68
N VAL A 88 -4.19 -11.55 17.56
CA VAL A 88 -3.18 -12.59 17.36
C VAL A 88 -3.83 -13.94 17.55
N PHE A 89 -3.73 -14.79 16.53
CA PHE A 89 -4.27 -16.15 16.53
C PHE A 89 -3.15 -17.14 16.21
N LEU A 90 -3.00 -18.18 17.03
CA LEU A 90 -2.00 -19.24 16.82
C LEU A 90 -2.71 -20.48 16.28
N HIS A 91 -2.28 -20.96 15.11
CA HIS A 91 -2.81 -22.18 14.51
C HIS A 91 -1.71 -22.94 13.78
N ASP A 92 -1.59 -24.24 14.07
CA ASP A 92 -0.56 -25.14 13.52
C ASP A 92 0.87 -24.59 13.58
N GLY A 93 1.20 -23.91 14.69
CA GLY A 93 2.52 -23.31 14.92
C GLY A 93 2.75 -21.97 14.22
N VAL A 94 1.75 -21.43 13.51
CA VAL A 94 1.83 -20.15 12.80
C VAL A 94 1.05 -19.07 13.54
N LEU A 95 1.67 -17.91 13.75
CA LEU A 95 1.02 -16.71 14.30
C LEU A 95 0.39 -15.88 13.18
N TYR A 96 -0.93 -15.77 13.21
CA TYR A 96 -1.72 -14.90 12.34
C TYR A 96 -2.01 -13.60 13.06
N ILE A 97 -1.54 -12.47 12.50
CA ILE A 97 -1.60 -11.16 13.15
C ILE A 97 -2.35 -10.17 12.25
N GLU A 98 -3.43 -9.58 12.77
CA GLU A 98 -4.22 -8.56 12.07
C GLU A 98 -4.57 -7.36 12.97
N GLU A 99 -5.04 -6.28 12.36
CA GLU A 99 -5.44 -5.08 13.08
C GLU A 99 -6.73 -5.31 13.89
N TYR A 100 -6.71 -4.89 15.15
CA TYR A 100 -7.89 -4.92 16.02
C TYR A 100 -8.86 -3.79 15.67
N ASP A 101 -10.16 -4.11 15.59
CA ASP A 101 -11.23 -3.14 15.36
C ASP A 101 -12.45 -3.52 16.22
N ALA A 102 -12.53 -2.92 17.41
CA ALA A 102 -13.59 -3.19 18.39
C ALA A 102 -14.95 -2.65 17.96
N GLN A 103 -14.93 -1.49 17.30
CA GLN A 103 -16.11 -0.72 16.94
C GLN A 103 -15.82 -0.06 15.59
N PRO A 104 -16.14 -0.75 14.49
CA PRO A 104 -15.99 -0.15 13.19
C PRO A 104 -16.83 1.13 13.12
N ASP A 105 -16.19 2.31 13.05
CA ASP A 105 -16.89 3.59 12.87
C ASP A 105 -17.38 3.69 11.42
N ARG A 106 -18.57 3.13 11.20
CA ARG A 106 -19.25 3.11 9.90
C ARG A 106 -19.86 4.47 9.51
N ARG A 107 -19.71 5.51 10.35
CA ARG A 107 -20.44 6.78 10.21
C ARG A 107 -19.53 7.97 9.89
N HIS A 108 -18.23 7.88 10.21
CA HIS A 108 -17.29 8.99 9.99
C HIS A 108 -15.99 8.56 9.32
N THR A 109 -16.02 8.42 8.00
CA THR A 109 -14.79 8.39 7.21
C THR A 109 -14.33 9.82 6.93
N PHE A 110 -13.66 10.41 7.92
CA PHE A 110 -12.95 11.68 7.72
C PHE A 110 -11.78 11.45 6.78
N VAL A 111 -11.93 11.88 5.52
CA VAL A 111 -10.83 11.90 4.57
C VAL A 111 -9.96 13.13 4.81
N GLN A 112 -8.67 12.90 5.01
CA GLN A 112 -7.68 13.97 5.05
C GLN A 112 -7.32 14.40 3.63
N ASP A 113 -7.08 15.70 3.42
CA ASP A 113 -6.73 16.23 2.09
C ASP A 113 -5.48 15.55 1.51
N GLY A 114 -4.54 15.18 2.36
CA GLY A 114 -3.34 14.43 1.99
C GLY A 114 -3.63 13.06 1.36
N GLU A 115 -4.73 12.41 1.74
CA GLU A 115 -5.16 11.13 1.16
C GLU A 115 -5.68 11.32 -0.27
N CYS A 116 -6.53 12.33 -0.49
CA CYS A 116 -6.98 12.68 -1.83
C CYS A 116 -5.81 13.10 -2.73
N ILE A 117 -4.88 13.90 -2.21
CA ILE A 117 -3.67 14.32 -2.94
C ILE A 117 -2.82 13.11 -3.32
N GLY A 118 -2.59 12.19 -2.39
CA GLY A 118 -1.87 10.94 -2.65
C GLY A 118 -2.55 10.09 -3.72
N SER A 119 -3.86 9.88 -3.60
CA SER A 119 -4.62 9.09 -4.56
C SER A 119 -4.68 9.73 -5.95
N ASN A 120 -4.80 11.06 -6.04
CA ASN A 120 -4.73 11.77 -7.31
C ASN A 120 -3.32 11.72 -7.92
N PHE A 121 -2.26 11.70 -7.10
CA PHE A 121 -0.90 11.51 -7.59
C PHE A 121 -0.72 10.11 -8.19
N GLU A 122 -1.21 9.08 -7.51
CA GLU A 122 -1.23 7.71 -8.04
C GLU A 122 -1.98 7.64 -9.37
N ALA A 123 -3.16 8.27 -9.46
CA ALA A 123 -3.92 8.36 -10.70
C ALA A 123 -3.10 9.00 -11.83
N LEU A 124 -2.47 10.15 -11.56
CA LEU A 124 -1.65 10.84 -12.54
C LEU A 124 -0.45 10.00 -13.00
N CYS A 125 0.27 9.39 -12.04
CA CYS A 125 1.39 8.48 -12.32
C CYS A 125 0.97 7.27 -13.14
N THR A 126 -0.31 6.93 -13.20
CA THR A 126 -0.81 5.71 -13.83
C THR A 126 -1.71 5.96 -15.04
N GLY A 127 -1.65 7.19 -15.59
CA GLY A 127 -2.37 7.56 -16.80
C GLY A 127 -3.87 7.77 -16.60
N LYS A 128 -4.33 7.81 -15.35
CA LYS A 128 -5.71 8.14 -14.97
C LYS A 128 -5.85 9.63 -14.70
N SER A 129 -7.06 10.17 -14.85
CA SER A 129 -7.34 11.57 -14.56
C SER A 129 -7.30 11.83 -13.04
N PRO A 130 -6.52 12.82 -12.54
CA PRO A 130 -6.40 13.13 -11.12
C PRO A 130 -7.54 14.05 -10.64
N ASN A 131 -8.79 13.61 -10.80
CA ASN A 131 -9.98 14.42 -10.52
C ASN A 131 -10.87 13.84 -9.40
N GLY A 132 -10.35 12.91 -8.61
CA GLY A 132 -11.10 12.21 -7.56
C GLY A 132 -12.21 11.28 -8.07
N VAL A 133 -12.29 11.02 -9.39
CA VAL A 133 -13.29 10.15 -10.02
C VAL A 133 -12.71 8.79 -10.43
N HIS A 134 -11.40 8.58 -10.31
CA HIS A 134 -10.77 7.28 -10.56
C HIS A 134 -11.20 6.20 -9.57
N ASP A 135 -11.08 4.94 -9.93
CA ASP A 135 -11.44 3.84 -9.02
C ASP A 135 -10.54 3.84 -7.76
N LEU A 136 -11.14 4.11 -6.60
CA LEU A 136 -10.48 4.21 -5.29
C LEU A 136 -10.42 2.86 -4.55
N HIS A 137 -11.09 1.83 -5.07
CA HIS A 137 -11.27 0.56 -4.39
C HIS A 137 -10.49 -0.58 -5.05
N THR A 138 -10.04 -0.37 -6.29
CA THR A 138 -9.08 -1.29 -6.90
C THR A 138 -7.71 -1.12 -6.24
N GLN A 139 -7.27 -2.17 -5.54
CA GLN A 139 -5.97 -2.26 -4.88
C GLN A 139 -5.26 -3.53 -5.31
N TRP A 140 -3.99 -3.42 -5.67
CA TRP A 140 -3.13 -4.57 -5.98
C TRP A 140 -2.27 -4.91 -4.78
N PHE A 141 -1.99 -6.20 -4.59
CA PHE A 141 -1.20 -6.68 -3.46
C PHE A 141 -0.07 -7.59 -3.95
N ALA A 142 1.07 -7.47 -3.29
CA ALA A 142 2.12 -8.47 -3.31
C ALA A 142 2.11 -9.24 -1.99
N CYS A 143 2.21 -10.56 -2.08
CA CYS A 143 2.53 -11.41 -0.94
C CYS A 143 4.01 -11.80 -1.06
N VAL A 144 4.77 -11.70 0.01
CA VAL A 144 6.18 -12.10 0.02
C VAL A 144 6.49 -12.94 1.25
N THR A 145 7.44 -13.84 1.06
CA THR A 145 8.03 -14.59 2.16
C THR A 145 9.49 -14.18 2.33
N PHE A 146 9.89 -13.86 3.56
CA PHE A 146 11.26 -13.51 3.91
C PHE A 146 11.62 -14.02 5.31
N ASN A 147 12.91 -13.99 5.64
CA ASN A 147 13.40 -14.36 6.96
C ASN A 147 13.78 -13.10 7.75
N LEU A 148 13.30 -13.00 8.98
CA LEU A 148 13.73 -12.02 9.97
C LEU A 148 14.48 -12.77 11.08
N GLY A 149 15.80 -12.83 10.96
CA GLY A 149 16.60 -13.79 11.74
C GLY A 149 16.19 -15.22 11.38
N ASP A 150 15.84 -16.02 12.39
CA ASP A 150 15.37 -17.40 12.22
C ASP A 150 13.86 -17.50 11.98
N LEU A 151 13.13 -16.38 12.01
CA LEU A 151 11.70 -16.36 11.77
C LEU A 151 11.41 -16.24 10.28
N LYS A 152 10.73 -17.22 9.70
CA LYS A 152 10.13 -17.12 8.39
C LYS A 152 8.79 -16.40 8.50
N VAL A 153 8.66 -15.29 7.77
CA VAL A 153 7.52 -14.38 7.83
C VAL A 153 6.89 -14.27 6.45
N VAL A 154 5.58 -14.48 6.38
CA VAL A 154 4.75 -14.16 5.22
C VAL A 154 4.08 -12.82 5.48
N ILE A 155 4.26 -11.87 4.56
CA ILE A 155 3.52 -10.61 4.60
C ILE A 155 2.86 -10.30 3.28
N ALA A 156 1.70 -9.65 3.33
CA ALA A 156 1.10 -9.02 2.16
C ALA A 156 1.03 -7.51 2.30
N GLY A 157 1.25 -6.79 1.22
CA GLY A 157 1.18 -5.34 1.17
C GLY A 157 0.59 -4.88 -0.15
N GLU A 158 -0.07 -3.72 -0.10
CA GLU A 158 -0.53 -3.03 -1.30
C GLU A 158 0.66 -2.54 -2.13
N VAL A 159 0.48 -2.55 -3.44
CA VAL A 159 1.46 -2.08 -4.43
C VAL A 159 0.78 -1.05 -5.31
N ASP A 160 1.45 0.09 -5.52
CA ASP A 160 0.84 1.24 -6.19
C ASP A 160 0.87 1.08 -7.72
N CYS A 161 2.03 0.71 -8.29
CA CYS A 161 2.17 0.45 -9.73
C CYS A 161 3.43 -0.37 -10.08
N GLN A 162 3.66 -0.62 -11.37
CA GLN A 162 4.86 -1.25 -11.92
C GLN A 162 5.57 -0.39 -12.97
N LYS A 163 6.89 -0.59 -13.09
CA LYS A 163 7.78 0.19 -13.96
C LYS A 163 7.48 0.01 -15.45
N ASP A 164 7.23 -1.22 -15.88
CA ASP A 164 7.07 -1.58 -17.28
C ASP A 164 5.86 -2.51 -17.47
N SER A 165 5.35 -2.51 -18.70
CA SER A 165 4.32 -3.39 -19.24
C SER A 165 4.64 -4.87 -19.18
N ASN A 166 5.93 -5.21 -19.11
CA ASN A 166 6.38 -6.59 -18.97
C ASN A 166 6.18 -7.08 -17.53
N LEU A 167 5.03 -7.71 -17.29
CA LEU A 167 4.65 -8.37 -16.04
C LEU A 167 5.62 -9.51 -15.73
N THR A 168 6.70 -9.23 -15.02
CA THR A 168 7.55 -10.29 -14.43
C THR A 168 6.92 -10.90 -13.18
N GLY A 169 5.95 -10.21 -12.59
CA GLY A 169 5.33 -10.56 -11.32
C GLY A 169 6.29 -10.44 -10.11
N GLN A 170 7.38 -9.69 -10.25
CA GLN A 170 8.40 -9.54 -9.21
C GLN A 170 8.31 -8.16 -8.54
N ALA A 171 8.43 -8.14 -7.21
CA ALA A 171 8.38 -6.90 -6.43
C ALA A 171 9.46 -5.86 -6.84
N LYS A 172 10.58 -6.31 -7.41
CA LYS A 172 11.67 -5.44 -7.89
C LYS A 172 11.24 -4.49 -9.03
N ASP A 173 10.20 -4.90 -9.76
CA ASP A 173 9.63 -4.19 -10.90
C ASP A 173 8.44 -3.31 -10.49
N CYS A 174 8.02 -3.40 -9.23
CA CYS A 174 7.01 -2.55 -8.64
C CYS A 174 7.59 -1.20 -8.16
N LEU A 175 6.69 -0.23 -7.98
CA LEU A 175 6.97 1.10 -7.50
C LEU A 175 6.04 1.43 -6.33
N GLU A 176 6.57 2.17 -5.36
CA GLU A 176 5.77 2.85 -4.35
C GLU A 176 5.65 4.33 -4.74
N LEU A 177 4.45 4.88 -4.73
CA LEU A 177 4.16 6.27 -5.05
C LEU A 177 3.86 7.01 -3.75
N LYS A 178 4.51 8.16 -3.55
CA LYS A 178 4.31 8.99 -2.36
C LYS A 178 4.24 10.45 -2.73
N THR A 179 3.48 11.21 -1.96
CA THR A 179 3.43 12.66 -2.06
C THR A 179 4.01 13.31 -0.81
N LYS A 180 4.56 14.51 -0.98
CA LYS A 180 5.03 15.33 0.14
C LYS A 180 4.83 16.81 -0.12
N SER A 181 4.20 17.48 0.85
CA SER A 181 4.11 18.95 0.85
C SER A 181 5.50 19.57 1.05
N GLN A 182 5.85 20.57 0.25
CA GLN A 182 7.09 21.34 0.39
C GLN A 182 7.18 22.03 1.77
N ASP A 183 6.05 22.45 2.31
CA ASP A 183 5.98 23.15 3.60
C ASP A 183 6.05 22.18 4.80
N SER A 184 6.06 20.87 4.55
CA SER A 184 6.17 19.89 5.63
C SER A 184 7.58 19.88 6.23
N LYS A 185 7.67 20.13 7.54
CA LYS A 185 8.90 19.94 8.33
C LYS A 185 9.48 18.54 8.11
N GLN A 186 10.79 18.36 8.33
CA GLN A 186 11.45 17.06 8.24
C GLN A 186 10.62 16.00 8.98
N SER A 187 10.05 15.08 8.20
CA SER A 187 9.04 14.12 8.66
C SER A 187 9.68 12.75 8.81
N PRO A 188 9.28 11.94 9.82
CA PRO A 188 9.62 10.52 9.89
C PRO A 188 9.05 9.70 8.71
N ALA A 189 8.38 10.34 7.74
CA ALA A 189 7.89 9.74 6.52
C ALA A 189 8.94 8.92 5.76
N LYS A 190 10.20 9.35 5.68
CA LYS A 190 11.23 8.57 4.98
C LYS A 190 11.45 7.19 5.59
N LEU A 191 11.50 7.09 6.93
CA LEU A 191 11.67 5.82 7.63
C LEU A 191 10.44 4.92 7.45
N ARG A 192 9.23 5.51 7.51
CA ARG A 192 8.00 4.78 7.22
C ARG A 192 7.97 4.22 5.81
N TRP A 193 8.29 5.04 4.81
CA TRP A 193 8.32 4.62 3.41
C TRP A 193 9.40 3.56 3.18
N TYR A 194 10.56 3.70 3.82
CA TYR A 194 11.60 2.68 3.80
C TYR A 194 11.07 1.33 4.29
N PHE A 195 10.42 1.26 5.46
CA PHE A 195 9.86 -0.01 5.94
C PHE A 195 8.72 -0.52 5.06
N GLN A 196 7.82 0.36 4.60
CA GLN A 196 6.75 -0.03 3.69
C GLN A 196 7.30 -0.67 2.41
N SER A 197 8.26 -0.05 1.74
CA SER A 197 8.78 -0.57 0.47
C SER A 197 9.72 -1.76 0.67
N SER A 198 10.64 -1.69 1.63
CA SER A 198 11.67 -2.75 1.84
C SER A 198 11.09 -4.08 2.29
N LEU A 199 10.06 -4.07 3.14
CA LEU A 199 9.45 -5.29 3.67
C LEU A 199 8.88 -6.18 2.57
N ILE A 200 8.30 -5.58 1.53
CA ILE A 200 7.75 -6.31 0.37
C ILE A 200 8.69 -6.32 -0.84
N GLY A 201 9.93 -5.87 -0.69
CA GLY A 201 10.95 -5.93 -1.73
C GLY A 201 10.77 -4.93 -2.88
N ILE A 202 10.07 -3.81 -2.64
CA ILE A 202 9.95 -2.71 -3.60
C ILE A 202 11.19 -1.81 -3.48
N PRO A 203 12.03 -1.69 -4.52
CA PRO A 203 13.31 -0.99 -4.43
C PRO A 203 13.22 0.50 -4.74
N THR A 204 12.09 0.97 -5.28
CA THR A 204 11.96 2.32 -5.82
C THR A 204 10.71 3.00 -5.28
N ILE A 205 10.90 4.17 -4.69
CA ILE A 205 9.83 5.08 -4.27
C ILE A 205 9.87 6.28 -5.21
N VAL A 206 8.76 6.60 -5.87
CA VAL A 206 8.61 7.82 -6.66
C VAL A 206 7.93 8.87 -5.80
N LEU A 207 8.59 10.01 -5.61
CA LEU A 207 8.12 11.08 -4.74
C LEU A 207 7.60 12.28 -5.53
N GLY A 208 6.30 12.54 -5.45
CA GLY A 208 5.66 13.78 -5.93
C GLY A 208 5.73 14.88 -4.88
N ARG A 209 6.53 15.91 -5.12
CA ARG A 209 6.55 17.11 -4.27
C ARG A 209 5.46 18.07 -4.71
N HIS A 210 4.72 18.63 -3.76
CA HIS A 210 3.65 19.57 -4.06
C HIS A 210 3.65 20.77 -3.12
N LYS A 211 3.13 21.90 -3.58
CA LYS A 211 2.83 23.08 -2.76
C LYS A 211 1.33 23.35 -2.87
N GLU A 212 0.63 23.31 -1.73
CA GLU A 212 -0.83 23.51 -1.67
C GLU A 212 -1.65 22.59 -2.62
N GLY A 213 -1.07 21.45 -2.99
CA GLY A 213 -1.69 20.47 -3.89
C GLY A 213 -1.28 20.61 -5.36
N ALA A 214 -0.57 21.66 -5.75
CA ALA A 214 0.04 21.75 -7.09
C ALA A 214 1.37 20.97 -7.12
N LEU A 215 1.53 20.04 -8.07
CA LEU A 215 2.79 19.34 -8.27
C LEU A 215 3.87 20.29 -8.75
N ASP A 216 5.04 20.18 -8.12
CA ASP A 216 6.23 20.85 -8.58
C ASP A 216 6.77 20.12 -9.81
N GLY A 217 6.99 20.85 -10.91
CA GLY A 217 7.59 20.31 -12.13
C GLY A 217 9.08 19.96 -11.99
N GLY A 218 9.68 20.25 -10.83
CA GLY A 218 11.06 19.94 -10.50
C GLY A 218 11.35 18.44 -10.35
N ARG A 219 12.52 18.03 -10.84
CA ARG A 219 13.03 16.64 -10.92
C ARG A 219 12.64 15.77 -9.72
N TYR A 220 12.16 14.57 -10.04
CA TYR A 220 11.93 13.47 -9.12
C TYR A 220 13.28 12.94 -8.60
N ASP A 221 13.45 12.87 -7.27
CA ASP A 221 14.58 12.19 -6.61
C ASP A 221 14.25 10.72 -6.37
#